data_AF-A0AAD2YRB6-F1
#
_entry.id   AF-A0AAD2YRB6-F1
#
_cell.length_a   1.000
_cell.length_b   1.000
_cell.length_c   1.000
_cell.angle_alpha   90.00
_cell.angle_beta   90.00
_cell.angle_gamma   90.00
#
_symmetry.space_group_name_H-M   'P 1'
#
loop_
_entity.id
_entity.type
_entity.pdbx_description
1 polymer ?
#
loop_
_entity_poly.entity_id
_entity_poly.type
_entity_poly.pdbx_seq_one_letter_code
_entity_poly.pdbx_strand_id
1 'polypeptide(L)'
;MWNFPTPLPNELIYSTVARAGLHHGIQSPKQLLDEVFQDRKVVATVDLPSHLNAIVHLLQRTDRFVLIDLIYKHTMFGLYAPFVQESHRLKAITLMTEQASGSVHLMFGLNASRVPNKNKFHYCPICIQQQRETYGEYFWNRAWFVPNLPICLKHNCSLLSQDYIQQQHRHLFLPLLPNQTQDLPEPYFKEDFILGQMSVELLQLDPQPSPSHEQWTKFYLEIADAKNCRRGSQVRHEQTYEQVINKFKYVYLNSKNLGINPDQDTSWLKTIFRKHRKAFSFLEHCIVWSSFIPEMTPKDILQYVSSISANQYFVKRPTSTDNIPPVKIEEMRQKWQDIVLLHGVTSGRKIKSGQATYIWLYRNDQNWLLTFNSKHLSKPQVRKNKVNWPIRDFSITKELFKILYRSNDDLACPRMSKSWFLNQLSKGNSISKNLHQLPLSSKFLSTYSEDTIAYQIRRITHAMIRLGYTEYSTKDRWRILRLAGLSKERITQEAQIFLNMICEKIYAY
;
A
#
# COMPACT_ATOMS: atom_id res chain seq x y z
N MET A 1 -9.45 8.79 -27.02
CA MET A 1 -10.76 8.10 -27.02
C MET A 1 -11.86 9.12 -27.31
N TRP A 2 -12.72 8.90 -28.32
CA TRP A 2 -13.90 9.74 -28.55
C TRP A 2 -15.05 9.25 -27.66
N ASN A 3 -15.90 10.13 -27.12
CA ASN A 3 -17.00 9.76 -26.21
C ASN A 3 -16.58 9.04 -24.92
N PHE A 4 -15.52 9.51 -24.25
CA PHE A 4 -15.19 9.05 -22.91
C PHE A 4 -16.37 9.33 -21.94
N PRO A 5 -16.78 8.35 -21.09
CA PRO A 5 -17.93 8.52 -20.23
C PRO A 5 -17.72 9.64 -19.21
N THR A 6 -18.78 10.41 -18.96
CA THR A 6 -18.79 11.44 -17.93
C THR A 6 -18.85 10.79 -16.54
N PRO A 7 -17.98 11.18 -15.58
CA PRO A 7 -18.08 10.71 -14.20
C PRO A 7 -19.46 10.98 -13.61
N LEU A 8 -20.08 9.95 -13.03
CA LEU A 8 -21.39 10.05 -12.36
C LEU A 8 -21.24 10.52 -10.90
N PRO A 9 -22.31 11.05 -10.27
CA PRO A 9 -22.25 11.48 -8.88
C PRO A 9 -21.78 10.37 -7.93
N ASN A 10 -20.77 10.67 -7.10
CA ASN A 10 -20.10 9.73 -6.18
C ASN A 10 -19.44 8.50 -6.84
N GLU A 11 -19.24 8.52 -8.16
CA GLU A 11 -18.50 7.48 -8.86
C GLU A 11 -16.98 7.64 -8.64
N LEU A 12 -16.27 6.52 -8.44
CA LEU A 12 -14.81 6.51 -8.50
C LEU A 12 -14.30 6.72 -9.93
N ILE A 13 -13.25 7.50 -10.12
CA ILE A 13 -12.65 7.71 -11.45
C ILE A 13 -12.13 6.39 -12.05
N TYR A 14 -11.74 5.44 -11.20
CA TYR A 14 -11.46 4.06 -11.57
C TYR A 14 -12.66 3.41 -12.30
N SER A 15 -13.87 3.61 -11.78
CA SER A 15 -15.11 3.11 -12.37
C SER A 15 -15.41 3.76 -13.70
N THR A 16 -15.18 5.07 -13.82
CA THR A 16 -15.39 5.79 -15.09
C THR A 16 -14.50 5.22 -16.19
N VAL A 17 -13.22 4.92 -15.88
CA VAL A 17 -12.30 4.26 -16.82
C VAL A 17 -12.76 2.83 -17.15
N ALA A 18 -13.25 2.08 -16.15
CA ALA A 18 -13.78 0.73 -16.36
C ALA A 18 -15.02 0.72 -17.28
N ARG A 19 -15.93 1.69 -17.10
CA ARG A 19 -17.09 1.90 -17.99
C ARG A 19 -16.68 2.31 -19.39
N ALA A 20 -15.63 3.11 -19.53
CA ALA A 20 -15.12 3.49 -20.84
C ALA A 20 -14.73 2.25 -21.66
N GLY A 21 -14.07 1.28 -21.01
CA GLY A 21 -13.76 -0.02 -21.60
C GLY A 21 -15.00 -0.79 -22.04
N LEU A 22 -16.06 -0.82 -21.22
CA LEU A 22 -17.34 -1.44 -21.58
C LEU A 22 -18.03 -0.75 -22.77
N HIS A 23 -18.17 0.58 -22.73
CA HIS A 23 -18.83 1.37 -23.77
C HIS A 23 -18.20 1.17 -25.15
N HIS A 24 -16.89 0.90 -25.18
CA HIS A 24 -16.11 0.72 -26.42
C HIS A 24 -15.81 -0.75 -26.75
N GLY A 25 -16.29 -1.70 -25.95
CA GLY A 25 -16.04 -3.14 -26.16
C GLY A 25 -14.56 -3.53 -26.06
N ILE A 26 -13.75 -2.77 -25.31
CA ILE A 26 -12.31 -3.00 -25.19
C ILE A 26 -12.05 -4.14 -24.21
N GLN A 27 -11.59 -5.28 -24.73
CA GLN A 27 -11.28 -6.46 -23.92
C GLN A 27 -9.84 -6.49 -23.41
N SER A 28 -8.91 -5.82 -24.09
CA SER A 28 -7.50 -5.79 -23.71
C SER A 28 -7.25 -4.68 -22.68
N PRO A 29 -6.78 -5.01 -21.46
CA PRO A 29 -6.44 -3.98 -20.47
C PRO A 29 -5.42 -2.99 -21.02
N LYS A 30 -4.43 -3.46 -21.79
CA LYS A 30 -3.38 -2.61 -22.37
C LYS A 30 -3.91 -1.67 -23.44
N GLN A 31 -4.88 -2.10 -24.23
CA GLN A 31 -5.52 -1.23 -25.21
C GLN A 31 -6.30 -0.11 -24.50
N LEU A 32 -7.05 -0.43 -23.44
CA LEU A 32 -7.74 0.59 -22.65
C LEU A 32 -6.76 1.62 -22.08
N LEU A 33 -5.58 1.16 -21.62
CA LEU A 33 -4.54 2.07 -21.14
C LEU A 33 -3.98 2.98 -22.24
N ASP A 34 -3.77 2.46 -23.45
CA ASP A 34 -3.33 3.28 -24.60
C ASP A 34 -4.37 4.36 -24.94
N GLU A 35 -5.65 3.97 -24.97
CA GLU A 35 -6.73 4.86 -25.37
C GLU A 35 -7.04 5.96 -24.36
N VAL A 36 -6.90 5.64 -23.06
CA VAL A 36 -7.23 6.56 -21.96
C VAL A 36 -6.02 7.36 -21.50
N PHE A 37 -4.86 6.72 -21.33
CA PHE A 37 -3.69 7.32 -20.70
C PHE A 37 -2.51 7.53 -21.65
N GLN A 38 -2.54 6.92 -22.84
CA GLN A 38 -1.37 6.82 -23.73
C GLN A 38 -0.14 6.22 -23.04
N ASP A 39 -0.34 5.42 -21.99
CA ASP A 39 0.72 4.74 -21.24
C ASP A 39 0.28 3.36 -20.76
N ARG A 40 0.90 2.31 -21.33
CA ARG A 40 0.67 0.91 -20.95
C ARG A 40 1.12 0.54 -19.55
N LYS A 41 1.85 1.39 -18.83
CA LYS A 41 2.40 1.09 -17.50
C LYS A 41 1.48 1.50 -16.36
N VAL A 42 0.41 2.26 -16.65
CA VAL A 42 -0.56 2.71 -15.64
C VAL A 42 -1.13 1.54 -14.85
N VAL A 43 -1.14 1.68 -13.53
CA VAL A 43 -1.69 0.69 -12.61
C VAL A 43 -3.13 1.08 -12.30
N ALA A 44 -4.03 0.10 -12.31
CA ALA A 44 -5.44 0.29 -12.01
C ALA A 44 -5.64 0.42 -10.49
N THR A 45 -5.26 1.57 -9.96
CA THR A 45 -5.39 1.91 -8.53
C THR A 45 -6.77 2.49 -8.25
N VAL A 46 -7.48 1.93 -7.26
CA VAL A 46 -8.89 2.27 -6.98
C VAL A 46 -9.04 3.57 -6.19
N ASP A 47 -8.23 3.74 -5.15
CA ASP A 47 -8.42 4.78 -4.13
C ASP A 47 -7.74 6.10 -4.49
N LEU A 48 -6.43 6.06 -4.79
CA LEU A 48 -5.58 7.22 -5.08
C LEU A 48 -4.83 7.00 -6.41
N PRO A 49 -5.54 7.04 -7.55
CA PRO A 49 -4.93 6.84 -8.87
C PRO A 49 -4.00 7.98 -9.28
N SER A 50 -3.24 7.74 -10.34
CA SER A 50 -2.37 8.72 -10.99
C SER A 50 -2.78 8.92 -12.45
N HIS A 51 -2.10 9.81 -13.17
CA HIS A 51 -2.35 10.16 -14.57
C HIS A 51 -3.72 10.82 -14.78
N LEU A 52 -4.22 11.53 -13.77
CA LEU A 52 -5.52 12.19 -13.86
C LEU A 52 -5.56 13.28 -14.93
N ASN A 53 -4.42 13.88 -15.30
CA ASN A 53 -4.37 14.86 -16.37
C ASN A 53 -4.82 14.28 -17.72
N ALA A 54 -4.50 13.00 -18.01
CA ALA A 54 -4.97 12.34 -19.23
C ALA A 54 -6.50 12.24 -19.27
N ILE A 55 -7.13 11.96 -18.12
CA ILE A 55 -8.58 11.88 -18.01
C ILE A 55 -9.22 13.27 -18.14
N VAL A 56 -8.63 14.31 -17.54
CA VAL A 56 -9.08 15.71 -17.72
C VAL A 56 -9.10 16.09 -19.21
N HIS A 57 -8.05 15.73 -19.95
CA HIS A 57 -8.00 15.98 -21.40
C HIS A 57 -9.11 15.26 -22.19
N LEU A 58 -9.52 14.06 -21.77
CA LEU A 58 -10.66 13.36 -22.40
C LEU A 58 -12.00 14.01 -22.07
N LEU A 59 -12.10 14.62 -20.88
CA LEU A 59 -13.31 15.30 -20.41
C LEU A 59 -13.39 16.79 -20.80
N GLN A 60 -12.36 17.34 -21.46
CA GLN A 60 -12.25 18.77 -21.74
C GLN A 60 -13.47 19.36 -22.47
N ARG A 61 -14.14 18.58 -23.33
CA ARG A 61 -15.32 19.04 -24.09
C ARG A 61 -16.59 19.15 -23.25
N THR A 62 -16.57 18.68 -22.00
CA THR A 62 -17.73 18.76 -21.11
C THR A 62 -17.77 20.07 -20.34
N ASP A 63 -16.67 20.82 -20.25
CA ASP A 63 -16.50 22.05 -19.44
C ASP A 63 -16.96 21.93 -17.98
N ARG A 64 -17.04 20.69 -17.45
CA ARG A 64 -17.61 20.39 -16.12
C ARG A 64 -16.59 19.90 -15.10
N PHE A 65 -15.43 19.42 -15.54
CA PHE A 65 -14.48 18.74 -14.67
C PHE A 65 -13.11 19.40 -14.74
N VAL A 66 -12.72 20.01 -13.63
CA VAL A 66 -11.35 20.45 -13.41
C VAL A 66 -10.61 19.34 -12.65
N LEU A 67 -9.30 19.28 -12.84
CA LEU A 67 -8.41 18.29 -12.20
C LEU A 67 -8.63 18.15 -10.68
N ILE A 68 -8.75 19.28 -9.96
CA ILE A 68 -8.93 19.27 -8.51
C ILE A 68 -10.28 18.68 -8.10
N ASP A 69 -11.34 18.91 -8.90
CA ASP A 69 -12.65 18.32 -8.68
C ASP A 69 -12.61 16.81 -8.89
N LEU A 70 -11.92 16.32 -9.94
CA LEU A 70 -11.74 14.87 -10.12
C LEU A 70 -11.03 14.23 -8.94
N ILE A 71 -9.97 14.87 -8.43
CA ILE A 71 -9.24 14.39 -7.25
C ILE A 71 -10.18 14.31 -6.04
N TYR A 72 -10.89 15.38 -5.71
CA TYR A 72 -11.68 15.42 -4.47
C TYR A 72 -13.04 14.74 -4.56
N LYS A 73 -13.71 14.73 -5.71
CA LYS A 73 -15.09 14.22 -5.88
C LYS A 73 -15.13 12.80 -6.46
N HIS A 74 -14.09 12.38 -7.17
CA HIS A 74 -14.04 11.07 -7.84
C HIS A 74 -12.85 10.19 -7.42
N THR A 75 -12.15 10.52 -6.34
CA THR A 75 -11.17 9.61 -5.70
C THR A 75 -11.36 9.58 -4.18
N MET A 76 -10.60 8.73 -3.50
CA MET A 76 -10.58 8.65 -2.02
C MET A 76 -9.71 9.74 -1.37
N PHE A 77 -9.15 10.69 -2.15
CA PHE A 77 -8.22 11.70 -1.67
C PHE A 77 -8.74 12.50 -0.46
N GLY A 78 -9.99 12.96 -0.52
CA GLY A 78 -10.63 13.75 0.54
C GLY A 78 -10.69 13.04 1.90
N LEU A 79 -10.66 11.70 1.91
CA LEU A 79 -10.65 10.91 3.15
C LEU A 79 -9.32 11.02 3.91
N TYR A 80 -8.20 11.26 3.20
CA TYR A 80 -6.86 11.23 3.78
C TYR A 80 -6.23 12.62 3.87
N ALA A 81 -6.55 13.50 2.92
CA ALA A 81 -5.95 14.82 2.77
C ALA A 81 -5.99 15.70 4.03
N PRO A 82 -7.05 15.73 4.85
CA PRO A 82 -7.09 16.58 6.05
C PRO A 82 -6.10 16.19 7.15
N PHE A 83 -5.58 14.96 7.12
CA PHE A 83 -4.78 14.39 8.22
C PHE A 83 -3.27 14.40 7.96
N VAL A 84 -2.86 14.84 6.77
CA VAL A 84 -1.44 14.99 6.39
C VAL A 84 -1.03 16.46 6.42
N GLN A 85 0.28 16.75 6.40
CA GLN A 85 0.75 18.14 6.28
C GLN A 85 0.40 18.75 4.92
N GLU A 86 0.17 20.06 4.88
CA GLU A 86 -0.11 20.85 3.67
C GLU A 86 0.84 20.51 2.50
N SER A 87 2.15 20.47 2.79
CA SER A 87 3.17 20.16 1.79
C SER A 87 3.03 18.76 1.20
N HIS A 88 2.59 17.78 2.00
CA HIS A 88 2.28 16.44 1.52
C HIS A 88 0.99 16.41 0.71
N ARG A 89 -0.04 17.18 1.10
CA ARG A 89 -1.28 17.29 0.31
C ARG A 89 -1.00 17.84 -1.09
N LEU A 90 -0.31 18.98 -1.18
CA LEU A 90 0.03 19.62 -2.47
C LEU A 90 0.90 18.73 -3.35
N LYS A 91 1.90 18.06 -2.75
CA LYS A 91 2.74 17.09 -3.47
C LYS A 91 1.95 15.88 -3.95
N ALA A 92 0.98 15.40 -3.17
CA ALA A 92 0.11 14.30 -3.56
C ALA A 92 -0.78 14.68 -4.75
N ILE A 93 -1.35 15.89 -4.77
CA ILE A 93 -2.11 16.42 -5.91
C ILE A 93 -1.23 16.40 -7.17
N THR A 94 0.00 16.90 -7.07
CA THR A 94 0.96 16.90 -8.20
C THR A 94 1.22 15.48 -8.71
N LEU A 95 1.50 14.53 -7.80
CA LEU A 95 1.77 13.14 -8.16
C LEU A 95 0.55 12.40 -8.74
N MET A 96 -0.66 12.69 -8.28
CA MET A 96 -1.90 12.13 -8.84
C MET A 96 -2.22 12.71 -10.23
N THR A 97 -1.79 13.95 -10.48
CA THR A 97 -1.93 14.61 -11.78
C THR A 97 -1.08 13.93 -12.84
N GLU A 98 0.18 13.67 -12.50
CA GLU A 98 1.19 13.05 -13.35
C GLU A 98 1.37 11.56 -13.01
N GLN A 99 2.61 11.06 -12.97
CA GLN A 99 2.92 9.66 -12.70
C GLN A 99 3.35 9.44 -11.24
N ALA A 100 2.53 8.73 -10.45
CA ALA A 100 2.81 8.57 -9.02
C ALA A 100 3.70 7.38 -8.65
N SER A 101 3.88 6.34 -9.47
CA SER A 101 4.61 5.10 -9.10
C SER A 101 4.31 4.53 -7.68
N GLY A 102 3.11 4.76 -7.13
CA GLY A 102 2.71 4.34 -5.77
C GLY A 102 3.24 5.22 -4.61
N SER A 103 3.85 6.37 -4.91
CA SER A 103 4.42 7.27 -3.90
C SER A 103 3.38 7.98 -3.03
N VAL A 104 2.14 8.15 -3.52
CA VAL A 104 1.06 8.82 -2.77
C VAL A 104 0.64 8.01 -1.54
N HIS A 105 0.41 6.70 -1.68
CA HIS A 105 0.10 5.80 -0.55
C HIS A 105 1.18 5.83 0.52
N LEU A 106 2.46 5.84 0.12
CA LEU A 106 3.58 5.92 1.04
C LEU A 106 3.61 7.26 1.79
N MET A 107 3.41 8.36 1.06
CA MET A 107 3.42 9.72 1.62
C MET A 107 2.26 9.96 2.59
N PHE A 108 1.09 9.36 2.33
CA PHE A 108 -0.06 9.39 3.23
C PHE A 108 0.06 8.36 4.37
N GLY A 109 1.15 7.58 4.40
CA GLY A 109 1.39 6.59 5.44
C GLY A 109 0.45 5.40 5.38
N LEU A 110 -0.27 5.19 4.27
CA LEU A 110 -1.28 4.13 4.14
C LEU A 110 -0.68 2.72 4.28
N ASN A 111 0.57 2.53 3.84
CA ASN A 111 1.29 1.26 4.01
C ASN A 111 1.63 0.96 5.48
N ALA A 112 1.74 1.98 6.32
CA ALA A 112 1.98 1.86 7.76
C ALA A 112 0.70 2.12 8.59
N SER A 113 -0.44 2.30 7.93
CA SER A 113 -1.73 2.57 8.56
C SER A 113 -2.19 1.36 9.35
N ARG A 114 -2.82 1.61 10.50
CA ARG A 114 -3.49 0.58 11.28
C ARG A 114 -4.77 0.08 10.60
N VAL A 115 -5.35 0.90 9.72
CA VAL A 115 -6.53 0.59 8.93
C VAL A 115 -6.04 0.13 7.55
N PRO A 116 -5.89 -1.20 7.32
CA PRO A 116 -5.44 -1.69 6.04
C PRO A 116 -6.49 -1.41 4.97
N ASN A 117 -6.04 -1.02 3.78
CA ASN A 117 -6.91 -1.05 2.62
C ASN A 117 -7.01 -2.51 2.14
N LYS A 118 -8.21 -3.10 2.23
CA LYS A 118 -8.45 -4.46 1.72
C LYS A 118 -8.64 -4.35 0.22
N ASN A 119 -7.91 -5.15 -0.56
CA ASN A 119 -8.01 -5.21 -2.02
C ASN A 119 -9.25 -5.98 -2.49
N LYS A 120 -10.43 -5.68 -1.93
CA LYS A 120 -11.71 -6.25 -2.34
C LYS A 120 -12.60 -5.16 -2.90
N PHE A 121 -13.37 -5.51 -3.92
CA PHE A 121 -14.40 -4.64 -4.45
C PHE A 121 -15.68 -4.87 -3.67
N HIS A 122 -16.33 -3.78 -3.26
CA HIS A 122 -17.55 -3.83 -2.47
C HIS A 122 -18.66 -3.09 -3.19
N TYR A 123 -19.88 -3.60 -3.07
CA TYR A 123 -21.06 -2.91 -3.54
C TYR A 123 -22.29 -3.22 -2.70
N CYS A 124 -23.30 -2.36 -2.80
CA CYS A 124 -24.59 -2.59 -2.17
C CYS A 124 -25.56 -3.19 -3.21
N PRO A 125 -26.19 -4.36 -2.93
CA PRO A 125 -27.08 -5.02 -3.88
C PRO A 125 -28.33 -4.20 -4.21
N ILE A 126 -28.76 -3.33 -3.29
CA ILE A 126 -29.93 -2.46 -3.49
C ILE A 126 -29.53 -1.20 -4.29
N CYS A 127 -28.39 -0.57 -3.97
CA CYS A 127 -27.94 0.59 -4.73
C CYS A 127 -27.67 0.28 -6.21
N ILE A 128 -27.17 -0.91 -6.55
CA ILE A 128 -26.90 -1.24 -7.97
C ILE A 128 -28.19 -1.31 -8.79
N GLN A 129 -29.30 -1.74 -8.19
CA GLN A 129 -30.62 -1.72 -8.84
C GLN A 129 -31.05 -0.28 -9.10
N GLN A 130 -30.90 0.60 -8.10
CA GLN A 130 -31.20 2.03 -8.24
C GLN A 130 -30.29 2.74 -9.25
N GLN A 131 -29.01 2.34 -9.36
CA GLN A 131 -28.09 2.86 -10.37
C GLN A 131 -28.59 2.52 -11.78
N ARG A 132 -29.02 1.27 -12.01
CA ARG A 132 -29.60 0.85 -13.29
C ARG A 132 -30.84 1.67 -13.65
N GLU A 133 -31.75 1.87 -12.70
CA GLU A 133 -32.99 2.62 -12.91
C GLU A 133 -32.73 4.11 -13.19
N THR A 134 -31.76 4.70 -12.49
CA THR A 134 -31.50 6.16 -12.57
C THR A 134 -30.57 6.54 -13.70
N TYR A 135 -29.53 5.74 -13.95
CA TYR A 135 -28.44 6.07 -14.88
C TYR A 135 -28.36 5.12 -16.07
N GLY A 136 -29.12 4.02 -16.08
CA GLY A 136 -29.05 3.01 -17.14
C GLY A 136 -27.82 2.09 -17.08
N GLU A 137 -26.93 2.30 -16.12
CA GLU A 137 -25.66 1.58 -16.00
C GLU A 137 -25.16 1.50 -14.56
N TYR A 138 -24.19 0.62 -14.31
CA TYR A 138 -23.63 0.35 -13.00
C TYR A 138 -22.26 1.01 -12.83
N PHE A 139 -21.97 1.44 -11.60
CA PHE A 139 -20.67 2.05 -11.30
C PHE A 139 -20.24 1.81 -9.85
N TRP A 140 -18.92 1.77 -9.62
CA TRP A 140 -18.37 1.68 -8.28
C TRP A 140 -18.57 3.00 -7.53
N ASN A 141 -19.48 2.98 -6.57
CA ASN A 141 -19.72 4.12 -5.70
C ASN A 141 -18.59 4.23 -4.67
N ARG A 142 -18.03 5.42 -4.56
CA ARG A 142 -16.91 5.74 -3.67
C ARG A 142 -17.16 5.40 -2.20
N ALA A 143 -18.39 5.57 -1.72
CA ALA A 143 -18.76 5.30 -0.33
C ALA A 143 -18.59 3.81 0.05
N TRP A 144 -18.60 2.89 -0.93
CA TRP A 144 -18.40 1.46 -0.67
C TRP A 144 -16.93 1.09 -0.43
N PHE A 145 -16.00 1.99 -0.73
CA PHE A 145 -14.56 1.76 -0.63
C PHE A 145 -13.95 2.44 0.60
N VAL A 146 -14.77 2.91 1.54
CA VAL A 146 -14.27 3.42 2.81
C VAL A 146 -13.62 2.25 3.59
N PRO A 147 -12.32 2.32 3.91
CA PRO A 147 -11.60 1.19 4.51
C PRO A 147 -12.19 0.74 5.84
N ASN A 148 -12.28 -0.58 6.04
CA ASN A 148 -12.81 -1.24 7.24
C ASN A 148 -14.28 -0.93 7.62
N LEU A 149 -15.07 -0.34 6.72
CA LEU A 149 -16.48 0.00 6.96
C LEU A 149 -17.40 -0.67 5.91
N PRO A 150 -17.70 -1.98 6.03
CA PRO A 150 -18.44 -2.75 5.03
C PRO A 150 -19.96 -2.55 5.11
N ILE A 151 -20.42 -1.30 5.20
CA ILE A 151 -21.84 -0.94 5.37
C ILE A 151 -22.29 0.03 4.27
N CYS A 152 -23.48 -0.21 3.72
CA CYS A 152 -24.17 0.79 2.90
C CYS A 152 -24.94 1.75 3.80
N LEU A 153 -24.56 3.03 3.84
CA LEU A 153 -25.26 4.04 4.65
C LEU A 153 -26.64 4.41 4.12
N LYS A 154 -26.90 4.20 2.82
CA LYS A 154 -28.19 4.49 2.20
C LYS A 154 -29.26 3.47 2.60
N HIS A 155 -28.88 2.20 2.70
CA HIS A 155 -29.81 1.09 2.94
C HIS A 155 -29.58 0.36 4.26
N ASN A 156 -28.60 0.80 5.04
CA ASN A 156 -28.21 0.21 6.32
C ASN A 156 -28.04 -1.32 6.25
N CYS A 157 -27.30 -1.79 5.24
CA CYS A 157 -27.09 -3.21 4.97
C CYS A 157 -25.61 -3.53 4.75
N SER A 158 -25.23 -4.79 4.89
CA SER A 158 -23.90 -5.28 4.49
C SER A 158 -23.61 -4.96 3.04
N LEU A 159 -22.37 -4.58 2.76
CA LEU A 159 -21.85 -4.61 1.39
C LEU A 159 -21.50 -6.04 1.00
N LEU A 160 -21.78 -6.40 -0.25
CA LEU A 160 -21.29 -7.62 -0.87
C LEU A 160 -19.86 -7.41 -1.34
N SER A 161 -18.99 -8.39 -1.15
CA SER A 161 -17.59 -8.34 -1.58
C SER A 161 -17.30 -9.29 -2.74
N GLN A 162 -16.53 -8.81 -3.71
CA GLN A 162 -15.93 -9.56 -4.80
C GLN A 162 -14.43 -9.72 -4.54
N ASP A 163 -13.93 -10.95 -4.59
CA ASP A 163 -12.50 -11.23 -4.46
C ASP A 163 -11.77 -10.72 -5.70
N TYR A 164 -10.99 -9.65 -5.52
CA TYR A 164 -10.17 -9.08 -6.58
C TYR A 164 -8.72 -9.56 -6.47
N ILE A 165 -8.29 -10.37 -7.43
CA ILE A 165 -6.90 -10.83 -7.51
C ILE A 165 -6.06 -9.74 -8.21
N GLN A 166 -5.75 -8.66 -7.49
CA GLN A 166 -4.90 -7.57 -7.99
C GLN A 166 -3.51 -8.05 -8.46
N GLN A 167 -3.04 -9.20 -7.96
CA GLN A 167 -1.70 -9.72 -8.26
C GLN A 167 -1.55 -10.32 -9.67
N GLN A 168 -2.62 -10.78 -10.31
CA GLN A 168 -2.54 -11.34 -11.67
C GLN A 168 -2.75 -10.27 -12.75
N HIS A 169 -3.49 -9.18 -12.45
CA HIS A 169 -3.90 -8.19 -13.44
C HIS A 169 -3.87 -6.73 -12.93
N ARG A 170 -2.72 -6.25 -12.44
CA ARG A 170 -2.54 -4.87 -11.93
C ARG A 170 -2.89 -3.71 -12.88
N HIS A 171 -3.17 -4.01 -14.15
CA HIS A 171 -3.52 -3.06 -15.20
C HIS A 171 -5.00 -3.13 -15.60
N LEU A 172 -5.76 -4.07 -15.02
CA LEU A 172 -7.16 -4.30 -15.35
C LEU A 172 -8.05 -3.38 -14.51
N PHE A 173 -8.81 -2.54 -15.20
CA PHE A 173 -9.94 -1.80 -14.64
C PHE A 173 -11.19 -2.67 -14.73
N LEU A 174 -11.66 -3.21 -13.61
CA LEU A 174 -12.87 -4.03 -13.56
C LEU A 174 -14.11 -3.16 -13.51
N PRO A 175 -15.06 -3.33 -14.45
CA PRO A 175 -16.37 -2.71 -14.35
C PRO A 175 -17.23 -3.43 -13.30
N LEU A 176 -18.19 -2.71 -12.73
CA LEU A 176 -19.24 -3.31 -11.91
C LEU A 176 -20.27 -3.98 -12.81
N LEU A 177 -20.53 -5.28 -12.58
CA LEU A 177 -21.52 -6.06 -13.30
C LEU A 177 -22.53 -6.68 -12.31
N PRO A 178 -23.83 -6.75 -12.66
CA PRO A 178 -24.85 -7.34 -11.79
C PRO A 178 -24.75 -8.87 -11.72
N ASN A 179 -25.43 -9.47 -10.74
CA ASN A 179 -25.72 -10.91 -10.64
C ASN A 179 -24.50 -11.85 -10.58
N GLN A 180 -23.45 -11.48 -9.85
CA GLN A 180 -22.38 -12.43 -9.55
C GLN A 180 -22.82 -13.40 -8.45
N THR A 181 -22.95 -14.68 -8.79
CA THR A 181 -23.52 -15.73 -7.93
C THR A 181 -22.63 -16.16 -6.76
N GLN A 182 -21.44 -15.58 -6.62
CA GLN A 182 -20.42 -15.97 -5.63
C GLN A 182 -20.14 -14.89 -4.59
N ASP A 183 -20.86 -13.76 -4.61
CA ASP A 183 -20.55 -12.63 -3.74
C ASP A 183 -21.10 -12.81 -2.33
N LEU A 184 -20.25 -12.58 -1.33
CA LEU A 184 -20.60 -12.80 0.09
C LEU A 184 -20.80 -11.46 0.82
N PRO A 185 -21.78 -11.37 1.73
CA PRO A 185 -21.95 -10.20 2.59
C PRO A 185 -20.80 -10.10 3.59
N GLU A 186 -20.17 -8.93 3.67
CA GLU A 186 -19.18 -8.66 4.70
C GLU A 186 -19.89 -8.30 6.02
N PRO A 187 -19.45 -8.87 7.16
CA PRO A 187 -20.04 -8.58 8.46
C PRO A 187 -19.72 -7.13 8.87
N TYR A 188 -20.72 -6.45 9.41
CA TYR A 188 -20.59 -5.09 9.94
C TYR A 188 -21.11 -5.02 11.37
N PHE A 189 -20.74 -3.96 12.08
CA PHE A 189 -21.28 -3.63 13.40
C PHE A 189 -22.13 -2.36 13.32
N LYS A 190 -23.05 -2.17 14.27
CA LYS A 190 -23.92 -0.98 14.29
C LYS A 190 -23.12 0.33 14.34
N GLU A 191 -21.98 0.30 15.02
CA GLU A 191 -21.02 1.40 15.14
C GLU A 191 -20.41 1.82 13.79
N ASP A 192 -20.39 0.93 12.79
CA ASP A 192 -19.91 1.25 11.44
C ASP A 192 -20.76 2.30 10.75
N PHE A 193 -22.05 2.40 11.10
CA PHE A 193 -22.93 3.42 10.55
C PHE A 193 -22.45 4.82 10.91
N ILE A 194 -22.12 5.06 12.19
CA ILE A 194 -21.65 6.35 12.69
C ILE A 194 -20.32 6.72 12.03
N LEU A 195 -19.35 5.81 12.04
CA LEU A 195 -18.04 6.08 11.45
C LEU A 195 -18.14 6.24 9.92
N GLY A 196 -19.04 5.50 9.27
CA GLY A 196 -19.32 5.62 7.85
C GLY A 196 -19.90 6.98 7.50
N GLN A 197 -20.89 7.49 8.24
CA GLN A 197 -21.44 8.83 8.02
C GLN A 197 -20.35 9.90 8.06
N MET A 198 -19.51 9.87 9.10
CA MET A 198 -18.39 10.81 9.23
C MET A 198 -17.39 10.69 8.06
N SER A 199 -17.11 9.46 7.61
CA SER A 199 -16.18 9.20 6.52
C SER A 199 -16.70 9.66 5.16
N VAL A 200 -18.01 9.48 4.91
CA VAL A 200 -18.66 9.96 3.68
C VAL A 200 -18.73 11.48 3.67
N GLU A 201 -18.97 12.11 4.82
CA GLU A 201 -18.91 13.57 4.92
C GLU A 201 -17.51 14.10 4.59
N LEU A 202 -16.45 13.50 5.17
CA LEU A 202 -15.06 13.84 4.84
C LEU A 202 -14.76 13.75 3.32
N LEU A 203 -15.31 12.74 2.65
CA LEU A 203 -15.19 12.57 1.19
C LEU A 203 -15.94 13.63 0.37
N GLN A 204 -16.92 14.30 0.96
CA GLN A 204 -17.76 15.31 0.31
C GLN A 204 -17.29 16.74 0.56
N LEU A 205 -16.29 16.95 1.42
CA LEU A 205 -15.76 18.28 1.70
C LEU A 205 -15.06 18.87 0.47
N ASP A 206 -15.23 20.18 0.30
CA ASP A 206 -14.53 20.94 -0.72
C ASP A 206 -13.01 20.97 -0.47
N PRO A 207 -12.21 21.17 -1.54
CA PRO A 207 -10.77 21.31 -1.40
C PRO A 207 -10.38 22.42 -0.43
N GLN A 208 -9.65 22.05 0.61
CA GLN A 208 -9.16 22.98 1.65
C GLN A 208 -7.74 22.64 2.09
N PRO A 209 -6.99 23.63 2.63
CA PRO A 209 -5.71 23.40 3.29
C PRO A 209 -5.80 22.34 4.39
N SER A 210 -4.71 21.60 4.61
CA SER A 210 -4.66 20.57 5.63
C SER A 210 -4.18 21.17 6.94
N PRO A 211 -4.85 20.91 8.07
CA PRO A 211 -4.36 21.38 9.35
C PRO A 211 -2.97 20.83 9.70
N SER A 212 -2.16 21.67 10.31
CA SER A 212 -0.81 21.33 10.78
C SER A 212 -0.85 20.37 11.97
N HIS A 213 0.27 19.69 12.24
CA HIS A 213 0.40 18.86 13.45
C HIS A 213 0.23 19.68 14.74
N GLU A 214 0.58 20.96 14.74
CA GLU A 214 0.39 21.84 15.89
C GLU A 214 -1.10 22.11 16.13
N GLN A 215 -1.86 22.42 15.08
CA GLN A 215 -3.31 22.62 15.18
C GLN A 215 -4.02 21.36 15.68
N TRP A 216 -3.69 20.19 15.11
CA TRP A 216 -4.20 18.91 15.63
C TRP A 216 -3.81 18.66 17.10
N THR A 217 -2.57 18.98 17.48
CA THR A 217 -2.12 18.84 18.89
C THR A 217 -2.94 19.73 19.82
N LYS A 218 -3.15 21.01 19.48
CA LYS A 218 -3.94 21.94 20.28
C LYS A 218 -5.39 21.47 20.40
N PHE A 219 -6.01 21.12 19.28
CA PHE A 219 -7.36 20.59 19.22
C PHE A 219 -7.58 19.39 20.15
N TYR A 220 -6.73 18.37 20.09
CA TYR A 220 -6.88 17.19 20.95
C TYR A 220 -6.64 17.49 22.42
N LEU A 221 -5.75 18.44 22.74
CA LEU A 221 -5.52 18.89 24.11
C LEU A 221 -6.70 19.71 24.67
N GLU A 222 -7.39 20.50 23.82
CA GLU A 222 -8.62 21.22 24.16
C GLU A 222 -9.78 20.25 24.39
N ILE A 223 -9.95 19.23 23.54
CA ILE A 223 -10.95 18.17 23.75
C ILE A 223 -10.72 17.45 25.08
N ALA A 224 -9.46 17.09 25.38
CA ALA A 224 -9.14 16.42 26.63
C ALA A 224 -9.46 17.32 27.85
N ASP A 225 -9.23 18.62 27.73
CA ASP A 225 -9.57 19.60 28.78
C ASP A 225 -11.09 19.72 28.98
N ALA A 226 -11.83 19.92 27.89
CA ALA A 226 -13.29 20.05 27.89
C ALA A 226 -14.01 18.81 28.43
N LYS A 227 -13.41 17.61 28.32
CA LYS A 227 -13.94 16.36 28.86
C LYS A 227 -13.30 15.95 30.19
N ASN A 228 -12.65 16.89 30.90
CA ASN A 228 -12.01 16.69 32.20
C ASN A 228 -10.96 15.56 32.24
N CYS A 229 -10.40 15.23 31.08
CA CYS A 229 -9.38 14.20 30.88
C CYS A 229 -7.96 14.78 30.96
N ARG A 230 -7.78 15.94 31.59
CA ARG A 230 -6.50 16.65 31.67
C ARG A 230 -6.25 17.14 33.11
N ARG A 231 -5.00 17.03 33.56
CA ARG A 231 -4.51 17.58 34.83
C ARG A 231 -3.32 18.49 34.53
N GLY A 232 -3.57 19.80 34.50
CA GLY A 232 -2.55 20.78 34.10
C GLY A 232 -2.07 20.53 32.67
N SER A 233 -0.78 20.20 32.49
CA SER A 233 -0.21 19.91 31.17
C SER A 233 -0.31 18.43 30.75
N GLN A 234 -0.75 17.55 31.64
CA GLN A 234 -0.77 16.10 31.40
C GLN A 234 -2.17 15.58 31.08
N VAL A 235 -2.29 14.74 30.06
CA VAL A 235 -3.53 14.04 29.72
C VAL A 235 -3.67 12.78 30.56
N ARG A 236 -4.85 12.59 31.18
CA ARG A 236 -5.22 11.39 31.95
C ARG A 236 -5.65 10.29 30.98
N HIS A 237 -4.67 9.53 30.48
CA HIS A 237 -4.89 8.56 29.42
C HIS A 237 -5.88 7.43 29.77
N GLU A 238 -6.00 7.06 31.05
CA GLU A 238 -7.00 6.10 31.54
C GLU A 238 -8.43 6.58 31.25
N GLN A 239 -8.74 7.85 31.53
CA GLN A 239 -10.06 8.42 31.26
C GLN A 239 -10.34 8.52 29.75
N THR A 240 -9.33 8.88 28.95
CA THR A 240 -9.50 8.89 27.49
C THR A 240 -9.80 7.50 26.93
N TYR A 241 -9.22 6.46 27.54
CA TYR A 241 -9.45 5.07 27.17
C TYR A 241 -10.88 4.63 27.54
N GLU A 242 -11.31 4.89 28.78
CA GLU A 242 -12.66 4.59 29.25
C GLU A 242 -13.72 5.24 28.36
N GLN A 243 -13.53 6.50 27.97
CA GLN A 243 -14.47 7.22 27.11
C GLN A 243 -14.65 6.55 25.74
N VAL A 244 -13.56 6.12 25.10
CA VAL A 244 -13.62 5.40 23.80
C VAL A 244 -14.22 4.00 23.96
N ILE A 245 -13.79 3.27 25.00
CA ILE A 245 -14.26 1.89 25.22
C ILE A 245 -15.73 1.84 25.60
N ASN A 246 -16.23 2.82 26.34
CA ASN A 246 -17.65 2.91 26.68
C ASN A 246 -18.52 2.99 25.42
N LYS A 247 -18.07 3.73 24.40
CA LYS A 247 -18.79 3.90 23.13
C LYS A 247 -18.60 2.72 22.17
N PHE A 248 -17.36 2.36 21.86
CA PHE A 248 -17.06 1.41 20.78
C PHE A 248 -16.82 -0.02 21.26
N LYS A 249 -16.59 -0.26 22.56
CA LYS A 249 -16.21 -1.57 23.12
C LYS A 249 -14.90 -2.13 22.56
N TYR A 250 -14.26 -3.01 23.32
CA TYR A 250 -12.97 -3.60 22.96
C TYR A 250 -13.03 -4.49 21.71
N VAL A 251 -14.08 -5.32 21.58
CA VAL A 251 -14.24 -6.29 20.48
C VAL A 251 -14.33 -5.60 19.12
N TYR A 252 -15.12 -4.53 19.04
CA TYR A 252 -15.26 -3.74 17.81
C TYR A 252 -13.93 -3.13 17.38
N LEU A 253 -13.23 -2.44 18.30
CA LEU A 253 -11.96 -1.77 17.97
C LEU A 253 -10.92 -2.77 17.43
N ASN A 254 -10.85 -3.97 18.01
CA ASN A 254 -10.00 -5.05 17.49
C ASN A 254 -10.40 -5.49 16.09
N SER A 255 -11.70 -5.63 15.81
CA SER A 255 -12.18 -5.98 14.46
C SER A 255 -11.75 -4.96 13.40
N LYS A 256 -11.50 -3.70 13.80
CA LYS A 256 -11.04 -2.61 12.92
C LYS A 256 -9.52 -2.42 12.91
N ASN A 257 -8.75 -3.32 13.55
CA ASN A 257 -7.31 -3.19 13.80
C ASN A 257 -6.90 -1.95 14.64
N LEU A 258 -7.85 -1.39 15.37
CA LEU A 258 -7.69 -0.23 16.25
C LEU A 258 -7.78 -0.60 17.73
N GLY A 259 -7.53 -1.86 18.07
CA GLY A 259 -7.38 -2.35 19.44
C GLY A 259 -6.46 -1.47 20.27
N ILE A 260 -6.87 -1.22 21.51
CA ILE A 260 -6.19 -0.32 22.44
C ILE A 260 -5.70 -1.13 23.63
N ASN A 261 -4.39 -1.15 23.84
CA ASN A 261 -3.80 -1.67 25.07
C ASN A 261 -3.56 -0.48 26.04
N PRO A 262 -4.24 -0.43 27.20
CA PRO A 262 -4.12 0.68 28.14
C PRO A 262 -2.75 0.74 28.83
N ASP A 263 -2.05 -0.38 28.96
CA ASP A 263 -0.74 -0.46 29.62
C ASP A 263 0.40 -0.02 28.69
N GLN A 264 0.20 -0.11 27.37
CA GLN A 264 1.22 0.22 26.39
C GLN A 264 1.33 1.74 26.19
N ASP A 265 2.53 2.29 26.40
CA ASP A 265 2.77 3.73 26.23
C ASP A 265 2.78 4.21 24.77
N THR A 266 2.96 3.27 23.83
CA THR A 266 2.95 3.51 22.39
C THR A 266 1.58 3.26 21.75
N SER A 267 0.52 3.14 22.55
CA SER A 267 -0.85 3.00 22.08
C SER A 267 -1.28 4.20 21.23
N TRP A 268 -1.99 3.97 20.12
CA TRP A 268 -2.38 5.02 19.19
C TRP A 268 -3.24 6.10 19.86
N LEU A 269 -4.17 5.68 20.73
CA LEU A 269 -5.04 6.58 21.48
C LEU A 269 -4.24 7.47 22.44
N LYS A 270 -3.20 6.94 23.10
CA LYS A 270 -2.33 7.81 23.91
C LYS A 270 -1.57 8.80 23.03
N THR A 271 -1.11 8.38 21.87
CA THR A 271 -0.30 9.22 20.99
C THR A 271 -1.07 10.32 20.27
N ILE A 272 -2.36 10.13 19.96
CA ILE A 272 -3.20 11.17 19.34
C ILE A 272 -3.48 12.33 20.32
N PHE A 273 -3.53 12.07 21.62
CA PHE A 273 -3.63 13.12 22.65
C PHE A 273 -2.28 13.74 23.06
N ARG A 274 -1.17 13.31 22.45
CA ARG A 274 0.17 13.87 22.67
C ARG A 274 0.54 14.80 21.50
N LYS A 275 1.75 15.38 21.57
CA LYS A 275 2.30 16.17 20.45
C LYS A 275 2.35 15.33 19.18
N HIS A 276 1.61 15.75 18.17
CA HIS A 276 1.58 15.08 16.87
C HIS A 276 2.94 15.20 16.20
N ARG A 277 3.46 14.06 15.72
CA ARG A 277 4.70 13.93 14.96
C ARG A 277 4.53 13.17 13.66
N LYS A 278 3.31 12.68 13.43
CA LYS A 278 2.89 11.88 12.28
C LYS A 278 1.39 12.11 12.06
N ALA A 279 0.92 11.75 10.87
CA ALA A 279 -0.50 11.62 10.58
C ALA A 279 -1.10 10.41 11.32
N PHE A 280 -2.38 10.52 11.67
CA PHE A 280 -3.23 9.42 12.11
C PHE A 280 -4.25 9.12 11.01
N SER A 281 -4.80 7.91 11.00
CA SER A 281 -5.82 7.53 10.04
C SER A 281 -7.15 8.23 10.33
N PHE A 282 -7.94 8.47 9.29
CA PHE A 282 -9.28 9.08 9.42
C PHE A 282 -10.14 8.34 10.47
N LEU A 283 -10.02 7.01 10.58
CA LEU A 283 -10.81 6.22 11.51
C LEU A 283 -10.39 6.42 12.97
N GLU A 284 -9.08 6.61 13.24
CA GLU A 284 -8.59 7.00 14.57
C GLU A 284 -9.17 8.36 14.97
N HIS A 285 -9.21 9.32 14.04
CA HIS A 285 -9.84 10.62 14.24
C HIS A 285 -11.35 10.49 14.51
N CYS A 286 -12.11 9.82 13.63
CA CYS A 286 -13.56 9.65 13.74
C CYS A 286 -13.97 8.93 15.03
N ILE A 287 -13.21 7.93 15.49
CA ILE A 287 -13.47 7.25 16.77
C ILE A 287 -13.34 8.22 17.95
N VAL A 288 -12.30 9.06 17.97
CA VAL A 288 -12.15 10.05 19.05
C VAL A 288 -13.24 11.11 18.95
N TRP A 289 -13.49 11.68 17.77
CA TRP A 289 -14.51 12.70 17.57
C TRP A 289 -15.90 12.21 18.00
N SER A 290 -16.33 11.05 17.51
CA SER A 290 -17.61 10.48 17.91
C SER A 290 -17.67 10.13 19.41
N SER A 291 -16.55 9.81 20.08
CA SER A 291 -16.56 9.48 21.52
C SER A 291 -16.52 10.72 22.42
N PHE A 292 -15.92 11.81 21.96
CA PHE A 292 -15.69 13.01 22.77
C PHE A 292 -16.66 14.14 22.45
N ILE A 293 -16.94 14.37 21.16
CA ILE A 293 -17.73 15.49 20.65
C ILE A 293 -18.75 15.01 19.61
N PRO A 294 -19.64 14.06 19.94
CA PRO A 294 -20.63 13.51 19.01
C PRO A 294 -21.57 14.55 18.38
N GLU A 295 -21.70 15.73 18.99
CA GLU A 295 -22.48 16.87 18.53
C GLU A 295 -21.86 17.63 17.34
N MET A 296 -20.56 17.46 17.07
CA MET A 296 -19.88 18.16 15.98
C MET A 296 -19.70 17.27 14.74
N THR A 297 -19.93 17.85 13.56
CA THR A 297 -19.68 17.16 12.30
C THR A 297 -18.19 17.24 11.91
N PRO A 298 -17.66 16.29 11.10
CA PRO A 298 -16.33 16.41 10.50
C PRO A 298 -16.06 17.77 9.83
N LYS A 299 -17.04 18.37 9.16
CA LYS A 299 -16.92 19.71 8.58
C LYS A 299 -16.65 20.76 9.66
N ASP A 300 -17.47 20.81 10.71
CA ASP A 300 -17.33 21.78 11.81
C ASP A 300 -15.98 21.61 12.51
N ILE A 301 -15.58 20.36 12.76
CA ILE A 301 -14.29 20.02 13.37
C ILE A 301 -13.14 20.54 12.51
N LEU A 302 -13.14 20.27 11.21
CA LEU A 302 -12.05 20.70 10.33
C LEU A 302 -11.97 22.23 10.19
N GLN A 303 -13.12 22.91 10.15
CA GLN A 303 -13.18 24.36 10.18
C GLN A 303 -12.59 24.92 11.48
N TYR A 304 -12.98 24.34 12.62
CA TYR A 304 -12.45 24.73 13.92
C TYR A 304 -10.93 24.50 14.02
N VAL A 305 -10.45 23.30 13.71
CA VAL A 305 -9.01 22.96 13.78
C VAL A 305 -8.18 23.89 12.88
N SER A 306 -8.70 24.22 11.70
CA SER A 306 -8.04 25.15 10.76
C SER A 306 -7.99 26.58 11.29
N SER A 307 -8.97 26.99 12.11
CA SER A 307 -9.04 28.32 12.74
C SER A 307 -8.05 28.48 13.91
N ILE A 308 -7.57 27.38 14.50
CA ILE A 308 -6.61 27.43 15.60
C ILE A 308 -5.32 28.10 15.09
N SER A 309 -4.90 29.17 15.77
CA SER A 309 -3.65 29.86 15.44
C SER A 309 -2.47 28.91 15.58
N ALA A 310 -1.83 28.57 14.47
CA ALA A 310 -0.52 27.92 14.47
C ALA A 310 0.52 29.01 14.73
N ASN A 311 1.29 28.92 15.81
CA ASN A 311 2.39 29.86 15.98
C ASN A 311 3.45 29.52 14.91
N GLN A 312 3.67 30.40 13.95
CA GLN A 312 4.77 30.26 12.98
C GLN A 312 6.14 30.47 13.64
N TYR A 313 6.53 29.64 14.60
CA TYR A 313 7.87 29.72 15.19
C TYR A 313 8.39 28.34 15.60
N PHE A 314 9.20 27.75 14.73
CA PHE A 314 10.38 27.00 15.16
C PHE A 314 11.62 27.88 15.00
N VAL A 315 11.69 28.96 15.77
CA VAL A 315 13.01 29.35 16.28
C VAL A 315 13.25 28.40 17.45
N LYS A 316 14.27 27.54 17.35
CA LYS A 316 14.83 26.91 18.54
C LYS A 316 15.02 28.05 19.54
N ARG A 317 14.21 28.14 20.60
CA ARG A 317 14.58 28.99 21.73
C ARG A 317 15.99 28.55 22.09
N PRO A 318 17.00 29.43 22.06
CA PRO A 318 18.20 29.16 22.83
C PRO A 318 17.67 28.95 24.24
N THR A 319 17.84 27.74 24.79
CA THR A 319 17.77 27.60 26.24
C THR A 319 18.77 28.62 26.77
N SER A 320 18.31 29.62 27.52
CA SER A 320 19.17 30.63 28.10
C SER A 320 20.28 29.91 28.87
N THR A 321 21.51 30.01 28.36
CA THR A 321 22.71 29.46 29.00
C THR A 321 23.13 30.27 30.23
N ASP A 322 22.40 31.36 30.54
CA ASP A 322 22.86 32.42 31.44
C ASP A 322 22.85 32.07 32.94
N ASN A 323 22.41 30.88 33.33
CA ASN A 323 22.32 30.49 34.75
C ASN A 323 22.98 29.16 35.12
N ILE A 324 23.85 28.60 34.28
CA ILE A 324 24.61 27.38 34.64
C ILE A 324 26.04 27.77 35.02
N PRO A 325 26.49 27.50 36.26
CA PRO A 325 27.87 27.76 36.66
C PRO A 325 28.85 27.06 35.70
N PRO A 326 29.89 27.76 35.20
CA PRO A 326 30.92 27.16 34.32
C PRO A 326 31.50 25.86 34.87
N VAL A 327 31.60 25.77 36.21
CA VAL A 327 32.06 24.60 36.96
C VAL A 327 31.24 23.34 36.64
N LYS A 328 29.91 23.46 36.52
CA LYS A 328 29.02 22.32 36.26
C LYS A 328 29.09 21.85 34.81
N ILE A 329 29.35 22.77 33.88
CA ILE A 329 29.57 22.42 32.47
C ILE A 329 30.85 21.59 32.37
N GLU A 330 31.93 22.04 33.00
CA GLU A 330 33.22 21.34 32.95
C GLU A 330 33.17 19.97 33.65
N GLU A 331 32.45 19.86 34.77
CA GLU A 331 32.21 18.56 35.43
C GLU A 331 31.49 17.56 34.51
N MET A 332 30.48 18.03 33.77
CA MET A 332 29.72 17.18 32.85
C MET A 332 30.53 16.83 31.60
N ARG A 333 31.37 17.76 31.11
CA ARG A 333 32.33 17.50 30.04
C ARG A 333 33.32 16.40 30.44
N GLN A 334 33.92 16.50 31.63
CA GLN A 334 34.85 15.49 32.14
C GLN A 334 34.17 14.12 32.25
N LYS A 335 32.97 14.04 32.86
CA LYS A 335 32.19 12.80 32.92
C LYS A 335 31.93 12.20 31.55
N TRP A 336 31.65 13.03 30.54
CA TRP A 336 31.43 12.54 29.18
C TRP A 336 32.73 12.07 28.52
N GLN A 337 33.83 12.78 28.73
CA GLN A 337 35.16 12.39 28.25
C GLN A 337 35.56 11.02 28.81
N ASP A 338 35.41 10.81 30.12
CA ASP A 338 35.75 9.54 30.77
C ASP A 338 34.93 8.38 30.21
N ILE A 339 33.62 8.60 29.99
CA ILE A 339 32.72 7.61 29.38
C ILE A 339 33.13 7.29 27.94
N VAL A 340 33.52 8.31 27.16
CA VAL A 340 33.96 8.14 25.77
C VAL A 340 35.33 7.45 25.71
N LEU A 341 36.24 7.71 26.65
CA LEU A 341 37.52 7.01 26.77
C LEU A 341 37.33 5.52 27.10
N LEU A 342 36.43 5.20 28.01
CA LEU A 342 36.18 3.82 28.46
C LEU A 342 35.34 3.00 27.46
N HIS A 343 34.34 3.60 26.83
CA HIS A 343 33.32 2.85 26.07
C HIS A 343 33.12 3.32 24.63
N GLY A 344 33.70 4.45 24.24
CA GLY A 344 33.45 5.10 22.95
C GLY A 344 32.07 5.79 22.88
N VAL A 345 31.92 6.73 21.95
CA VAL A 345 30.73 7.59 21.82
C VAL A 345 29.42 6.81 21.63
N THR A 346 29.46 5.68 20.92
CA THR A 346 28.24 4.91 20.59
C THR A 346 27.75 4.04 21.74
N SER A 347 28.66 3.37 22.45
CA SER A 347 28.29 2.55 23.61
C SER A 347 28.06 3.41 24.84
N GLY A 348 28.84 4.48 25.03
CA GLY A 348 28.67 5.45 26.11
C GLY A 348 27.27 6.07 26.16
N ARG A 349 26.66 6.35 25.00
CA ARG A 349 25.26 6.85 24.91
C ARG A 349 24.20 5.86 25.43
N LYS A 350 24.51 4.57 25.49
CA LYS A 350 23.57 3.51 25.89
C LYS A 350 23.67 3.15 27.37
N ILE A 351 24.76 3.55 28.04
CA ILE A 351 24.95 3.33 29.47
C ILE A 351 24.08 4.35 30.21
N LYS A 352 23.41 3.94 31.29
CA LYS A 352 22.46 4.79 32.03
C LYS A 352 23.06 6.13 32.48
N SER A 353 24.31 6.12 32.98
CA SER A 353 25.06 7.32 33.35
C SER A 353 25.42 8.17 32.14
N GLY A 354 25.90 7.56 31.06
CA GLY A 354 26.26 8.27 29.83
C GLY A 354 25.08 8.85 29.07
N GLN A 355 23.91 8.20 29.10
CA GLN A 355 22.68 8.72 28.51
C GLN A 355 22.26 10.03 29.21
N ALA A 356 22.31 10.07 30.55
CA ALA A 356 21.99 11.26 31.32
C ALA A 356 22.98 12.41 31.03
N THR A 357 24.29 12.14 31.06
CA THR A 357 25.34 13.13 30.78
C THR A 357 25.24 13.65 29.33
N TYR A 358 25.01 12.77 28.36
CA TYR A 358 24.83 13.15 26.96
C TYR A 358 23.62 14.06 26.75
N ILE A 359 22.46 13.71 27.32
CA ILE A 359 21.23 14.52 27.21
C ILE A 359 21.43 15.88 27.87
N TRP A 360 22.14 15.93 29.01
CA TRP A 360 22.43 17.17 29.70
C TRP A 360 23.34 18.08 28.87
N LEU A 361 24.47 17.56 28.37
CA LEU A 361 25.39 18.32 27.51
C LEU A 361 24.75 18.72 26.19
N TYR A 362 23.89 17.90 25.60
CA TYR A 362 23.20 18.24 24.35
C TYR A 362 22.27 19.46 24.51
N ARG A 363 21.74 19.69 25.72
CA ARG A 363 20.82 20.80 26.02
C ARG A 363 21.56 22.08 26.46
N ASN A 364 22.71 21.92 27.11
CA ASN A 364 23.41 23.02 27.79
C ASN A 364 24.76 23.39 27.16
N ASP A 365 25.35 22.50 26.35
CA ASP A 365 26.64 22.72 25.67
C ASP A 365 26.75 21.86 24.39
N GLN A 366 25.80 22.08 23.48
CA GLN A 366 25.63 21.27 22.27
C GLN A 366 26.85 21.32 21.35
N ASN A 367 27.44 22.52 21.17
CA ASN A 367 28.53 22.74 20.22
C ASN A 367 29.79 21.98 20.63
N TRP A 368 30.15 22.01 21.91
CA TRP A 368 31.27 21.22 22.43
C TRP A 368 30.99 19.72 22.28
N LEU A 369 29.81 19.25 22.67
CA LEU A 369 29.46 17.82 22.63
C LEU A 369 29.54 17.25 21.21
N LEU A 370 29.00 17.97 20.23
CA LEU A 370 29.01 17.53 18.83
C LEU A 370 30.44 17.52 18.27
N THR A 371 31.22 18.56 18.56
CA THR A 371 32.62 18.69 18.12
C THR A 371 33.51 17.62 18.74
N PHE A 372 33.36 17.36 20.04
CA PHE A 372 34.06 16.30 20.75
C PHE A 372 33.70 14.93 20.18
N ASN A 373 32.41 14.62 20.07
CA ASN A 373 31.96 13.32 19.56
C ASN A 373 32.44 13.06 18.13
N SER A 374 32.47 14.06 17.24
CA SER A 374 32.97 13.89 15.88
C SER A 374 34.44 13.49 15.82
N LYS A 375 35.26 13.93 16.79
CA LYS A 375 36.69 13.58 16.88
C LYS A 375 36.92 12.17 17.45
N HIS A 376 35.95 11.64 18.19
CA HIS A 376 36.04 10.35 18.90
C HIS A 376 35.09 9.27 18.33
N LEU A 377 34.60 9.44 17.10
CA LEU A 377 33.89 8.38 16.39
C LEU A 377 34.85 7.22 16.11
N SER A 378 34.58 6.05 16.70
CA SER A 378 35.24 4.82 16.29
C SER A 378 34.97 4.58 14.81
N LYS A 379 36.01 4.23 14.04
CA LYS A 379 35.84 3.77 12.65
C LYS A 379 34.77 2.66 12.64
N PRO A 380 33.80 2.67 11.71
CA PRO A 380 32.77 1.65 11.68
C PRO A 380 33.42 0.27 11.67
N GLN A 381 33.10 -0.56 12.65
CA GLN A 381 33.47 -1.96 12.61
C GLN A 381 32.88 -2.54 11.32
N VAL A 382 33.75 -3.02 10.43
CA VAL A 382 33.33 -3.78 9.25
C VAL A 382 32.46 -4.92 9.77
N ARG A 383 31.16 -4.88 9.47
CA ARG A 383 30.24 -5.96 9.81
C ARG A 383 30.81 -7.24 9.19
N LYS A 384 31.30 -8.16 10.03
CA LYS A 384 31.57 -9.53 9.60
C LYS A 384 30.23 -10.21 9.34
N ASN A 385 29.66 -10.00 8.15
CA ASN A 385 28.63 -10.89 7.63
C ASN A 385 29.34 -12.21 7.29
N LYS A 386 29.59 -13.06 8.29
CA LYS A 386 30.04 -14.44 8.08
C LYS A 386 28.85 -15.28 7.64
N VAL A 387 28.35 -15.02 6.44
CA VAL A 387 27.48 -15.97 5.75
C VAL A 387 28.38 -17.11 5.30
N ASN A 388 28.14 -18.33 5.81
CA ASN A 388 28.84 -19.52 5.34
C ASN A 388 28.24 -19.91 3.98
N TRP A 389 28.86 -19.41 2.91
CA TRP A 389 28.39 -19.60 1.54
C TRP A 389 28.36 -21.06 1.09
N PRO A 390 29.36 -21.92 1.38
CA PRO A 390 29.31 -23.34 1.03
C PRO A 390 28.09 -24.08 1.60
N ILE A 391 27.80 -23.91 2.90
CA ILE A 391 26.64 -24.58 3.54
C ILE A 391 25.34 -24.07 2.93
N ARG A 392 25.26 -22.76 2.68
CA ARG A 392 24.09 -22.13 2.08
C ARG A 392 23.86 -22.61 0.64
N ASP A 393 24.92 -22.73 -0.15
CA ASP A 393 24.87 -23.22 -1.53
C ASP A 393 24.40 -24.68 -1.61
N PHE A 394 24.93 -25.54 -0.73
CA PHE A 394 24.47 -26.92 -0.61
C PHE A 394 22.97 -27.01 -0.25
N SER A 395 22.53 -26.23 0.75
CA SER A 395 21.13 -26.21 1.18
C SER A 395 20.19 -25.76 0.06
N ILE A 396 20.55 -24.68 -0.65
CA ILE A 396 19.74 -24.15 -1.76
C ILE A 396 19.68 -25.17 -2.90
N THR A 397 20.81 -25.76 -3.26
CA THR A 397 20.89 -26.78 -4.31
C THR A 397 19.99 -27.97 -3.99
N LYS A 398 19.95 -28.43 -2.72
CA LYS A 398 19.06 -29.50 -2.28
C LYS A 398 17.58 -29.13 -2.42
N GLU A 399 17.20 -27.89 -2.11
CA GLU A 399 15.82 -27.42 -2.33
C GLU A 399 15.47 -27.35 -3.83
N LEU A 400 16.40 -26.88 -4.65
CA LEU A 400 16.24 -26.82 -6.11
C LEU A 400 16.00 -28.20 -6.73
N PHE A 401 16.74 -29.24 -6.30
CA PHE A 401 16.47 -30.62 -6.73
C PHE A 401 15.09 -31.12 -6.27
N LYS A 402 14.64 -30.80 -5.06
CA LYS A 402 13.28 -31.15 -4.62
C LYS A 402 12.21 -30.53 -5.50
N ILE A 403 12.41 -29.28 -5.92
CA ILE A 403 11.50 -28.59 -6.84
C ILE A 403 11.51 -29.30 -8.21
N LEU A 404 12.69 -29.60 -8.75
CA LEU A 404 12.83 -30.32 -10.03
C LEU A 404 12.07 -31.65 -10.01
N TYR A 405 12.32 -32.50 -9.02
CA TYR A 405 11.68 -33.83 -8.97
C TYR A 405 10.16 -33.75 -8.82
N ARG A 406 9.64 -32.75 -8.11
CA ARG A 406 8.18 -32.56 -7.98
C ARG A 406 7.52 -32.03 -9.24
N SER A 407 8.27 -31.37 -10.12
CA SER A 407 7.74 -30.72 -11.31
C SER A 407 8.02 -31.47 -12.60
N ASN A 408 8.90 -32.47 -12.58
CA ASN A 408 9.31 -33.22 -13.76
C ASN A 408 8.15 -34.03 -14.39
N ASP A 409 7.21 -34.49 -13.58
CA ASP A 409 6.07 -35.30 -14.05
C ASP A 409 4.89 -34.43 -14.54
N ASP A 410 4.92 -33.11 -14.29
CA ASP A 410 3.87 -32.19 -14.71
C ASP A 410 4.20 -31.53 -16.05
N LEU A 411 3.73 -32.15 -17.14
CA LEU A 411 3.82 -31.60 -18.50
C LEU A 411 3.01 -30.30 -18.70
N ALA A 412 2.11 -29.94 -17.76
CA ALA A 412 1.35 -28.71 -17.80
C ALA A 412 2.05 -27.54 -17.07
N CYS A 413 3.13 -27.80 -16.32
CA CYS A 413 3.76 -26.77 -15.51
C CYS A 413 4.34 -25.62 -16.38
N PRO A 414 4.35 -24.37 -15.86
CA PRO A 414 4.99 -23.24 -16.54
C PRO A 414 6.46 -23.52 -16.89
N ARG A 415 7.04 -22.73 -17.81
CA ARG A 415 8.45 -22.91 -18.20
C ARG A 415 9.36 -22.91 -16.97
N MET A 416 10.12 -23.98 -16.79
CA MET A 416 11.05 -24.16 -15.67
C MET A 416 12.33 -23.34 -15.87
N SER A 417 12.20 -22.04 -16.03
CA SER A 417 13.32 -21.11 -16.22
C SER A 417 14.10 -20.85 -14.92
N LYS A 418 15.29 -20.24 -15.03
CA LYS A 418 16.08 -19.80 -13.86
C LYS A 418 15.25 -18.97 -12.87
N SER A 419 14.48 -18.02 -13.38
CA SER A 419 13.59 -17.17 -12.58
C SER A 419 12.46 -17.95 -11.94
N TRP A 420 11.91 -18.94 -12.64
CA TRP A 420 10.86 -19.80 -12.12
C TRP A 420 11.36 -20.60 -10.92
N PHE A 421 12.51 -21.29 -11.03
CA PHE A 421 13.13 -22.01 -9.91
C PHE A 421 13.43 -21.11 -8.71
N LEU A 422 13.97 -19.90 -8.95
CA LEU A 422 14.27 -18.95 -7.89
C LEU A 422 13.01 -18.44 -7.17
N ASN A 423 11.90 -18.25 -7.88
CA ASN A 423 10.64 -17.79 -7.30
C ASN A 423 9.95 -18.84 -6.41
N GLN A 424 10.31 -20.13 -6.55
CA GLN A 424 9.84 -21.19 -5.66
C GLN A 424 10.55 -21.19 -4.30
N LEU A 425 11.65 -20.43 -4.15
CA LEU A 425 12.43 -20.36 -2.91
C LEU A 425 11.98 -19.17 -2.04
N SER A 426 11.93 -19.37 -0.72
CA SER A 426 11.52 -18.35 0.27
C SER A 426 12.32 -17.04 0.21
N LYS A 427 13.56 -17.07 -0.31
CA LYS A 427 14.46 -15.91 -0.45
C LYS A 427 15.06 -15.76 -1.86
N GLY A 428 14.29 -16.13 -2.89
CA GLY A 428 14.73 -16.12 -4.31
C GLY A 428 15.47 -14.86 -4.76
N ASN A 429 14.94 -13.67 -4.45
CA ASN A 429 15.57 -12.39 -4.81
C ASN A 429 16.96 -12.18 -4.17
N SER A 430 17.14 -12.62 -2.93
CA SER A 430 18.43 -12.54 -2.25
C SER A 430 19.44 -13.54 -2.82
N ILE A 431 18.96 -14.71 -3.25
CA ILE A 431 19.79 -15.77 -3.84
C ILE A 431 20.25 -15.32 -5.23
N SER A 432 19.33 -14.82 -6.06
CA SER A 432 19.61 -14.28 -7.39
C SER A 432 20.75 -13.26 -7.38
N LYS A 433 20.72 -12.30 -6.45
CA LYS A 433 21.75 -11.26 -6.32
C LYS A 433 23.13 -11.79 -5.87
N ASN A 434 23.18 -12.96 -5.26
CA ASN A 434 24.41 -13.56 -4.71
C ASN A 434 24.79 -14.87 -5.42
N LEU A 435 24.27 -15.15 -6.63
CA LEU A 435 24.57 -16.39 -7.36
C LEU A 435 26.07 -16.58 -7.64
N HIS A 436 26.83 -15.48 -7.78
CA HIS A 436 28.29 -15.53 -7.93
C HIS A 436 29.02 -16.16 -6.73
N GLN A 437 28.38 -16.22 -5.55
CA GLN A 437 28.88 -16.88 -4.33
C GLN A 437 28.29 -18.29 -4.12
N LEU A 438 27.49 -18.79 -5.08
CA LEU A 438 26.73 -20.04 -4.99
C LEU A 438 26.97 -20.92 -6.23
N PRO A 439 28.18 -21.49 -6.41
CA PRO A 439 28.55 -22.24 -7.62
C PRO A 439 27.68 -23.46 -7.90
N LEU A 440 27.26 -24.22 -6.88
CA LEU A 440 26.39 -25.41 -7.05
C LEU A 440 24.99 -25.00 -7.51
N SER A 441 24.41 -23.99 -6.86
CA SER A 441 23.10 -23.46 -7.22
C SER A 441 23.14 -22.84 -8.63
N SER A 442 24.22 -22.13 -8.97
CA SER A 442 24.42 -21.57 -10.31
C SER A 442 24.54 -22.67 -11.36
N LYS A 443 25.30 -23.73 -11.08
CA LYS A 443 25.44 -24.89 -11.98
C LYS A 443 24.10 -25.58 -12.18
N PHE A 444 23.35 -25.84 -11.10
CA PHE A 444 22.00 -26.38 -11.17
C PHE A 444 21.12 -25.54 -12.12
N LEU A 445 21.07 -24.22 -11.90
CA LEU A 445 20.24 -23.32 -12.70
C LEU A 445 20.69 -23.27 -14.16
N SER A 446 21.98 -23.45 -14.46
CA SER A 446 22.45 -23.53 -15.85
C SER A 446 22.11 -24.86 -16.53
N THR A 447 22.07 -25.97 -15.78
CA THR A 447 21.88 -27.32 -16.31
C THR A 447 20.41 -27.69 -16.47
N TYR A 448 19.58 -27.36 -15.48
CA TYR A 448 18.19 -27.84 -15.39
C TYR A 448 17.14 -26.79 -15.75
N SER A 449 17.55 -25.56 -16.08
CA SER A 449 16.59 -24.57 -16.55
C SER A 449 16.18 -24.85 -17.97
N GLU A 450 14.87 -24.90 -18.18
CA GLU A 450 14.27 -25.08 -19.49
C GLU A 450 14.43 -23.79 -20.32
N ASP A 451 15.04 -23.93 -21.49
CA ASP A 451 15.12 -22.85 -22.47
C ASP A 451 13.80 -22.71 -23.25
N THR A 452 13.75 -21.77 -24.19
CA THR A 452 12.52 -21.52 -24.93
C THR A 452 12.17 -22.69 -25.85
N ILE A 453 13.18 -23.32 -26.45
CA ILE A 453 13.02 -24.41 -27.41
C ILE A 453 12.45 -25.64 -26.71
N ALA A 454 13.09 -26.11 -25.64
CA ALA A 454 12.66 -27.26 -24.85
C ALA A 454 11.23 -27.07 -24.32
N TYR A 455 10.90 -25.86 -23.87
CA TYR A 455 9.54 -25.56 -23.40
C TYR A 455 8.49 -25.63 -24.50
N GLN A 456 8.79 -25.13 -25.70
CA GLN A 456 7.87 -25.23 -26.83
C GLN A 456 7.70 -26.68 -27.28
N ILE A 457 8.78 -27.46 -27.34
CA ILE A 457 8.76 -28.90 -27.61
C ILE A 457 7.89 -29.63 -26.57
N ARG A 458 8.08 -29.36 -25.27
CA ARG A 458 7.26 -29.96 -24.20
C ARG A 458 5.77 -29.65 -24.36
N ARG A 459 5.41 -28.40 -24.71
CA ARG A 459 4.02 -28.00 -24.97
C ARG A 459 3.42 -28.69 -26.20
N ILE A 460 4.22 -28.89 -27.26
CA ILE A 460 3.82 -29.65 -28.45
C ILE A 460 3.57 -31.12 -28.08
N THR A 461 4.50 -31.76 -27.37
CA THR A 461 4.37 -33.15 -26.90
C THR A 461 3.12 -33.32 -26.03
N HIS A 462 2.87 -32.40 -25.11
CA HIS A 462 1.68 -32.42 -24.27
C HIS A 462 0.39 -32.27 -25.09
N ALA A 463 0.36 -31.36 -26.07
CA ALA A 463 -0.79 -31.20 -26.97
C ALA A 463 -1.09 -32.49 -27.74
N MET A 464 -0.07 -33.23 -28.18
CA MET A 464 -0.24 -34.51 -28.85
C MET A 464 -0.80 -35.59 -27.93
N ILE A 465 -0.28 -35.70 -26.70
CA ILE A 465 -0.78 -36.66 -25.70
C ILE A 465 -2.26 -36.39 -25.42
N ARG A 466 -2.65 -35.12 -25.23
CA ARG A 466 -4.05 -34.73 -25.01
C ARG A 466 -4.96 -35.02 -26.19
N LEU A 467 -4.45 -34.95 -27.42
CA LEU A 467 -5.19 -35.27 -28.62
C LEU A 467 -5.33 -36.78 -28.86
N GLY A 468 -4.66 -37.61 -28.06
CA GLY A 468 -4.68 -39.06 -28.21
C GLY A 468 -4.01 -39.54 -29.50
N TYR A 469 -3.07 -38.77 -30.05
CA TYR A 469 -2.40 -39.16 -31.29
C TYR A 469 -1.48 -40.35 -31.05
N THR A 470 -1.71 -41.42 -31.83
CA THR A 470 -0.85 -42.60 -31.90
C THR A 470 0.13 -42.49 -33.07
N GLU A 471 1.13 -43.38 -33.14
CA GLU A 471 2.09 -43.43 -34.26
C GLU A 471 1.39 -43.52 -35.62
N TYR A 472 0.28 -44.24 -35.70
CA TYR A 472 -0.46 -44.49 -36.94
C TYR A 472 -1.50 -43.42 -37.31
N SER A 473 -1.79 -42.49 -36.39
CA SER A 473 -2.77 -41.41 -36.63
C SER A 473 -2.19 -40.27 -37.48
N THR A 474 -3.00 -39.74 -38.40
CA THR A 474 -2.74 -38.48 -39.09
C THR A 474 -2.82 -37.32 -38.09
N LYS A 475 -1.77 -36.49 -38.06
CA LYS A 475 -1.60 -35.45 -37.03
C LYS A 475 -1.89 -34.07 -37.63
N ASP A 476 -2.92 -33.41 -37.12
CA ASP A 476 -3.33 -32.08 -37.60
C ASP A 476 -2.47 -30.99 -36.99
N ARG A 477 -1.56 -30.44 -37.81
CA ARG A 477 -0.60 -29.41 -37.37
C ARG A 477 -1.26 -28.22 -36.65
N TRP A 478 -2.35 -27.70 -37.21
CA TRP A 478 -3.03 -26.52 -36.67
C TRP A 478 -3.66 -26.81 -35.29
N ARG A 479 -4.13 -28.04 -35.07
CA ARG A 479 -4.79 -28.46 -33.82
C ARG A 479 -3.76 -28.60 -32.70
N ILE A 480 -2.58 -29.15 -33.03
CA ILE A 480 -1.44 -29.24 -32.12
C ILE A 480 -0.98 -27.84 -31.72
N LEU A 481 -0.76 -26.93 -32.68
CA LEU A 481 -0.32 -25.56 -32.39
C LEU A 481 -1.33 -24.80 -31.50
N ARG A 482 -2.63 -24.94 -31.78
CA ARG A 482 -3.69 -24.30 -30.99
C ARG A 482 -3.70 -24.80 -29.55
N LEU A 483 -3.66 -26.11 -29.33
CA LEU A 483 -3.64 -26.69 -27.98
C LEU A 483 -2.33 -26.45 -27.25
N ALA A 484 -1.21 -26.44 -27.98
CA ALA A 484 0.08 -26.05 -27.44
C ALA A 484 0.13 -24.56 -27.13
N GLY A 485 -0.79 -23.72 -27.61
CA GLY A 485 -0.81 -22.27 -27.45
C GLY A 485 0.36 -21.57 -28.15
N LEU A 486 0.73 -22.06 -29.33
CA LEU A 486 1.79 -21.53 -30.20
C LEU A 486 1.19 -21.01 -31.51
N SER A 487 1.83 -20.01 -32.10
CA SER A 487 1.50 -19.49 -33.43
C SER A 487 2.68 -19.65 -34.39
N LYS A 488 2.45 -19.48 -35.70
CA LYS A 488 3.52 -19.60 -36.71
C LYS A 488 4.65 -18.58 -36.48
N GLU A 489 4.35 -17.44 -35.88
CA GLU A 489 5.29 -16.34 -35.62
C GLU A 489 6.07 -16.53 -34.31
N ARG A 490 5.52 -17.33 -33.36
CA ARG A 490 6.09 -17.49 -32.00
C ARG A 490 6.84 -18.80 -31.81
N ILE A 491 6.69 -19.75 -32.73
CA ILE A 491 7.41 -21.02 -32.67
C ILE A 491 8.88 -20.82 -33.07
N THR A 492 9.82 -21.33 -32.28
CA THR A 492 11.25 -21.34 -32.60
C THR A 492 11.52 -22.30 -33.75
N GLN A 493 12.58 -22.04 -34.53
CA GLN A 493 12.93 -22.86 -35.70
C GLN A 493 13.10 -24.34 -35.34
N GLU A 494 13.74 -24.64 -34.21
CA GLU A 494 13.99 -26.00 -33.75
C GLU A 494 12.70 -26.71 -33.32
N ALA A 495 11.81 -26.01 -32.60
CA ALA A 495 10.50 -26.54 -32.24
C ALA A 495 9.60 -26.75 -33.48
N GLN A 496 9.76 -25.91 -34.51
CA GLN A 496 9.08 -26.05 -35.80
C GLN A 496 9.60 -27.27 -36.58
N ILE A 497 10.91 -27.53 -36.58
CA ILE A 497 11.51 -28.74 -37.15
C ILE A 497 10.98 -29.98 -36.43
N PHE A 498 10.98 -29.98 -35.08
CA PHE A 498 10.40 -31.06 -34.28
C PHE A 498 8.93 -31.33 -34.64
N LEU A 499 8.12 -30.28 -34.77
CA LEU A 499 6.72 -30.41 -35.18
C LEU A 499 6.58 -30.97 -36.61
N ASN A 500 7.46 -30.58 -37.54
CA ASN A 500 7.49 -31.13 -38.90
C ASN A 500 7.79 -32.63 -38.87
N MET A 501 8.88 -33.04 -38.22
CA MET A 501 9.32 -34.44 -38.14
C MET A 501 8.23 -35.37 -37.60
N ILE A 502 7.40 -34.87 -36.68
CA ILE A 502 6.32 -35.66 -36.07
C ILE A 502 5.08 -35.71 -36.98
N CYS A 503 4.78 -34.64 -37.71
CA CYS A 503 3.59 -34.58 -38.57
C CYS A 503 3.82 -35.22 -39.94
N GLU A 504 5.04 -35.14 -40.47
CA GLU A 504 5.45 -35.67 -41.76
C GLU A 504 6.20 -36.99 -41.51
N LYS A 505 5.60 -38.13 -41.84
CA LYS A 505 6.30 -39.43 -41.80
C LYS A 505 7.55 -39.35 -42.68
N ILE A 506 8.74 -39.29 -42.08
CA ILE A 506 9.97 -39.61 -42.81
C ILE A 506 9.97 -41.14 -42.97
N TYR A 507 9.45 -41.62 -44.11
CA TYR A 507 9.86 -42.91 -44.65
C TYR A 507 11.32 -42.76 -45.10
N ALA A 508 12.26 -43.06 -44.21
CA ALA A 508 13.63 -43.35 -44.62
C ALA A 508 13.68 -44.84 -44.97
N TYR A 509 13.86 -45.14 -46.26
CA TYR A 509 14.33 -46.44 -46.74
C TYR A 509 15.80 -46.62 -46.39
#